data_AF-A0A6I0BKE8-F1
#
_entry.id   AF-A0A6I0BKE8-F1
#
_cell.length_a   1.000
_cell.length_b   1.000
_cell.length_c   1.000
_cell.angle_alpha   90.00
_cell.angle_beta   90.00
_cell.angle_gamma   90.00
#
_symmetry.space_group_name_H-M   'P 1'
#
loop_
_entity.id
_entity.type
_entity.pdbx_description
1 polymer ?
#
loop_
_entity_poly.entity_id
_entity_poly.type
_entity_poly.pdbx_seq_one_letter_code
_entity_poly.pdbx_strand_id
1 'polypeptide(L)'
;MKKLVGIGLAAAISLGALSGCSLLGEKANGLVLYGSEEQVQKITDQNKKEVKEKDFYKMKMATLEGKKVLVMDKKTGDELVKKALLKKVGKNDDTKAIDKLPAVTAEEGVLFAKEKVENATLDGAKLKYEGNTIIGDGRSYADMFAIVDDATYVNVKGEEKSVGILKFDKDPSKELPGANGVEASQLVKIKK
;
A
#
# COMPACT_ATOMS: atom_id res chain seq x y z
N MET A 1 -21.76 20.78 63.86
CA MET A 1 -21.50 19.49 63.17
C MET A 1 -21.95 19.64 61.72
N LYS A 2 -21.00 19.56 60.78
CA LYS A 2 -21.19 19.75 59.34
C LYS A 2 -21.98 18.55 58.77
N LYS A 3 -23.07 18.76 58.04
CA LYS A 3 -23.73 17.71 57.25
C LYS A 3 -23.74 18.12 55.79
N LEU A 4 -23.16 17.23 54.98
CA LEU A 4 -22.70 17.41 53.62
C LEU A 4 -23.86 17.46 52.62
N VAL A 5 -23.76 18.39 51.68
CA VAL A 5 -24.61 18.52 50.49
C VAL A 5 -24.25 17.38 49.53
N GLY A 6 -25.17 16.44 49.33
CA GLY A 6 -25.04 15.35 48.36
C GLY A 6 -25.45 15.82 46.97
N ILE A 7 -24.49 16.26 46.16
CA ILE A 7 -24.66 16.50 44.73
C ILE A 7 -24.66 15.13 44.04
N GLY A 8 -25.82 14.69 43.56
CA GLY A 8 -25.93 13.52 42.69
C GLY A 8 -25.33 13.80 41.33
N LEU A 9 -24.15 13.23 41.05
CA LEU A 9 -23.58 13.20 39.71
C LEU A 9 -24.42 12.27 38.82
N ALA A 10 -25.13 12.85 37.85
CA ALA A 10 -25.67 12.11 36.72
C ALA A 10 -24.52 11.74 35.78
N ALA A 11 -24.13 10.46 35.77
CA ALA A 11 -23.21 9.91 34.77
C ALA A 11 -24.00 9.66 33.46
N ALA A 12 -24.08 10.68 32.61
CA ALA A 12 -24.40 10.48 31.21
C ALA A 12 -23.20 9.80 30.53
N ILE A 13 -23.24 8.48 30.39
CA ILE A 13 -22.32 7.78 29.50
C ILE A 13 -22.75 8.16 28.09
N SER A 14 -22.09 9.19 27.56
CA SER A 14 -22.10 9.48 26.14
C SER A 14 -21.66 8.21 25.42
N LEU A 15 -22.58 7.60 24.68
CA LEU A 15 -22.24 6.69 23.60
C LEU A 15 -21.38 7.51 22.64
N GLY A 16 -20.06 7.40 22.82
CA GLY A 16 -19.10 7.91 21.87
C GLY A 16 -19.50 7.37 20.52
N ALA A 17 -19.77 8.29 19.60
CA ALA A 17 -19.96 7.97 18.21
C ALA A 17 -18.76 7.11 17.78
N LEU A 18 -19.00 5.82 17.59
CA LEU A 18 -18.16 4.94 16.79
C LEU A 18 -18.32 5.38 15.33
N SER A 19 -17.90 6.61 15.03
CA SER A 19 -17.68 7.08 13.66
C SER A 19 -16.36 6.46 13.19
N GLY A 20 -16.45 5.17 12.90
CA GLY A 20 -15.35 4.37 12.40
C GLY A 20 -15.92 3.05 11.93
N CYS A 21 -16.39 3.01 10.68
CA CYS A 21 -16.87 1.82 9.99
C CYS A 21 -15.78 0.74 9.91
N SER A 22 -15.59 -0.03 10.98
CA SER A 22 -14.77 -1.26 10.97
C SER A 22 -15.44 -2.44 11.67
N LEU A 23 -16.68 -2.27 12.19
CA LEU A 23 -17.40 -3.37 12.85
C LEU A 23 -18.02 -4.38 11.87
N LEU A 24 -18.19 -4.03 10.58
CA LEU A 24 -18.91 -4.85 9.58
C LEU A 24 -18.17 -4.97 8.24
N GLY A 25 -16.94 -4.47 8.12
CA GLY A 25 -16.13 -4.59 6.90
C GLY A 25 -15.49 -5.97 6.77
N GLU A 26 -15.21 -6.41 5.54
CA GLU A 26 -14.36 -7.59 5.33
C GLU A 26 -12.98 -7.33 5.95
N LYS A 27 -12.55 -8.25 6.80
CA LYS A 27 -11.28 -8.14 7.51
C LYS A 27 -10.10 -8.27 6.54
N ALA A 28 -9.04 -7.51 6.81
CA ALA A 28 -7.77 -7.67 6.13
C ALA A 28 -7.27 -9.10 6.30
N ASN A 29 -6.56 -9.62 5.31
CA ASN A 29 -5.90 -10.93 5.36
C ASN A 29 -4.46 -10.84 4.85
N GLY A 30 -3.93 -9.63 4.71
CA GLY A 30 -2.58 -9.41 4.25
C GLY A 30 -1.96 -8.12 4.78
N LEU A 31 -0.64 -8.05 4.63
CA LEU A 31 0.18 -6.91 4.97
C LEU A 31 1.14 -6.63 3.81
N VAL A 32 1.18 -5.37 3.37
CA VAL A 32 2.25 -4.89 2.48
C VAL A 32 3.28 -4.16 3.33
N LEU A 33 4.54 -4.51 3.14
CA LEU A 33 5.72 -3.96 3.82
C LEU A 33 6.60 -3.24 2.81
N TYR A 34 7.13 -2.08 3.19
CA TYR A 34 8.05 -1.30 2.35
C TYR A 34 9.31 -0.93 3.13
N GLY A 35 10.48 -1.20 2.57
CA GLY A 35 11.76 -0.80 3.16
C GLY A 35 12.94 -1.44 2.45
N SER A 36 14.06 -1.58 3.14
CA SER A 36 15.18 -2.38 2.64
C SER A 36 14.83 -3.88 2.65
N GLU A 37 15.58 -4.68 1.87
CA GLU A 37 15.44 -6.13 1.84
C GLU A 37 15.59 -6.74 3.26
N GLU A 38 16.58 -6.27 4.03
CA GLU A 38 16.82 -6.71 5.41
C GLU A 38 15.63 -6.39 6.33
N GLN A 39 15.10 -5.17 6.27
CA GLN A 39 13.98 -4.75 7.10
C GLN A 39 12.74 -5.61 6.83
N VAL A 40 12.40 -5.79 5.56
CA VAL A 40 11.23 -6.57 5.14
C VAL A 40 11.40 -8.06 5.48
N GLN A 41 12.59 -8.61 5.27
CA GLN A 41 12.90 -9.99 5.61
C GLN A 41 12.82 -10.23 7.13
N LYS A 42 13.37 -9.31 7.94
CA LYS A 42 13.32 -9.39 9.40
C LYS A 42 11.89 -9.46 9.93
N ILE A 43 10.99 -8.58 9.47
CA ILE A 43 9.59 -8.62 9.87
C ILE A 43 8.94 -9.94 9.43
N THR A 44 9.24 -10.41 8.22
CA THR A 44 8.68 -11.68 7.74
C THR A 44 9.12 -12.86 8.59
N ASP A 45 10.41 -12.93 8.96
CA ASP A 45 10.95 -14.02 9.77
C ASP A 45 10.46 -14.01 11.21
N GLN A 46 10.22 -12.83 11.78
CA GLN A 46 9.60 -12.67 13.09
C GLN A 46 8.18 -13.25 13.14
N ASN A 47 7.49 -13.31 11.99
CA ASN A 47 6.08 -13.72 11.88
C ASN A 47 5.89 -14.97 11.00
N LYS A 48 6.96 -15.75 10.82
CA LYS A 48 6.97 -16.88 9.88
C LYS A 48 6.00 -18.01 10.23
N LYS A 49 5.50 -18.09 11.46
CA LYS A 49 4.55 -19.14 11.87
C LYS A 49 3.12 -18.78 11.46
N GLU A 50 2.86 -17.49 11.35
CA GLU A 50 1.56 -16.88 11.06
C GLU A 50 1.40 -16.63 9.55
N VAL A 51 2.49 -16.27 8.86
CA VAL A 51 2.53 -16.04 7.41
C VAL A 51 2.30 -17.35 6.63
N LYS A 52 1.33 -17.33 5.72
CA LYS A 52 0.95 -18.46 4.86
C LYS A 52 1.61 -18.41 3.49
N GLU A 53 1.57 -17.22 2.89
CA GLU A 53 2.19 -16.93 1.62
C GLU A 53 3.01 -15.65 1.78
N LYS A 54 4.17 -15.60 1.13
CA LYS A 54 5.03 -14.43 1.11
C LYS A 54 5.60 -14.23 -0.28
N ASP A 55 5.57 -13.00 -0.75
CA ASP A 55 6.22 -12.56 -1.96
C ASP A 55 7.08 -11.33 -1.66
N PHE A 56 8.22 -11.23 -2.32
CA PHE A 56 9.09 -10.06 -2.22
C PHE A 56 9.37 -9.54 -3.62
N TYR A 57 9.14 -8.24 -3.81
CA TYR A 57 9.37 -7.57 -5.08
C TYR A 57 10.43 -6.48 -4.89
N LYS A 58 11.43 -6.51 -5.76
CA LYS A 58 12.42 -5.42 -5.82
C LYS A 58 11.83 -4.30 -6.67
N MET A 59 11.70 -3.13 -6.07
CA MET A 59 11.22 -1.90 -6.69
C MET A 59 12.30 -0.83 -6.57
N LYS A 60 12.19 0.23 -7.36
CA LYS A 60 13.12 1.38 -7.28
C LYS A 60 12.37 2.61 -6.83
N MET A 61 12.88 3.27 -5.79
CA MET A 61 12.41 4.58 -5.37
C MET A 61 13.16 5.65 -6.16
N ALA A 62 12.44 6.33 -7.04
CA ALA A 62 12.93 7.44 -7.84
C ALA A 62 12.20 8.75 -7.48
N THR A 63 12.61 9.84 -8.13
CA THR A 63 11.99 11.15 -7.97
C THR A 63 11.54 11.68 -9.33
N LEU A 64 10.30 12.15 -9.40
CA LEU A 64 9.74 12.83 -10.56
C LEU A 64 9.04 14.10 -10.06
N GLU A 65 9.42 15.27 -10.59
CA GLU A 65 8.88 16.57 -10.16
C GLU A 65 8.93 16.80 -8.64
N GLY A 66 10.01 16.34 -7.98
CA GLY A 66 10.19 16.45 -6.54
C GLY A 66 9.33 15.51 -5.69
N LYS A 67 8.55 14.62 -6.31
CA LYS A 67 7.70 13.62 -5.66
C LYS A 67 8.32 12.23 -5.73
N LYS A 68 8.08 11.41 -4.72
CA LYS A 68 8.56 10.02 -4.66
C LYS A 68 7.76 9.13 -5.61
N VAL A 69 8.46 8.40 -6.47
CA VAL A 69 7.89 7.42 -7.39
C VAL A 69 8.42 6.04 -7.06
N LEU A 70 7.53 5.13 -6.70
CA LEU A 70 7.87 3.72 -6.58
C LEU A 70 7.68 3.05 -7.93
N VAL A 71 8.79 2.63 -8.53
CA VAL A 71 8.85 2.08 -9.88
C VAL A 71 8.97 0.56 -9.79
N MET A 72 8.17 -0.15 -10.58
CA MET A 72 8.21 -1.60 -10.71
C MET A 72 8.26 -2.02 -12.18
N ASP A 73 8.74 -3.22 -12.43
CA ASP A 73 8.61 -3.86 -13.74
C ASP A 73 7.18 -4.34 -14.01
N LYS A 74 6.89 -4.61 -15.27
CA LYS A 74 5.55 -5.02 -15.73
C LYS A 74 5.15 -6.35 -15.10
N LYS A 75 6.08 -7.30 -15.01
CA LYS A 75 5.85 -8.60 -14.36
C LYS A 75 5.34 -8.44 -12.93
N THR A 76 5.96 -7.56 -12.14
CA THR A 76 5.54 -7.25 -10.77
C THR A 76 4.17 -6.61 -10.76
N GLY A 77 3.91 -5.66 -11.65
CA GLY A 77 2.59 -5.06 -11.82
C GLY A 77 1.48 -6.09 -12.08
N ASP A 78 1.74 -7.08 -12.94
CA ASP A 78 0.80 -8.16 -13.26
C ASP A 78 0.53 -9.04 -12.04
N GLU A 79 1.54 -9.35 -11.23
CA GLU A 79 1.36 -10.08 -9.97
C GLU A 79 0.52 -9.30 -8.95
N LEU A 80 0.71 -7.98 -8.84
CA LEU A 80 -0.12 -7.14 -7.98
C LEU A 80 -1.58 -7.10 -8.45
N VAL A 81 -1.83 -7.11 -9.75
CA VAL A 81 -3.20 -7.23 -10.31
C VAL A 81 -3.82 -8.57 -9.94
N LYS A 82 -3.09 -9.69 -10.11
CA LYS A 82 -3.60 -11.04 -9.74
C LYS A 82 -3.98 -11.14 -8.28
N LYS A 83 -3.21 -10.48 -7.40
CA LYS A 83 -3.45 -10.40 -5.95
C LYS A 83 -4.53 -9.39 -5.56
N ALA A 84 -5.11 -8.67 -6.53
CA ALA A 84 -6.06 -7.58 -6.34
C ALA A 84 -5.51 -6.42 -5.50
N LEU A 85 -4.21 -6.18 -5.57
CA LEU A 85 -3.50 -5.16 -4.80
C LEU A 85 -3.29 -3.85 -5.55
N LEU A 86 -3.38 -3.86 -6.89
CA LEU A 86 -3.36 -2.61 -7.64
C LEU A 86 -4.79 -2.07 -7.77
N LYS A 87 -5.11 -1.00 -7.04
CA LYS A 87 -6.48 -0.50 -6.87
C LYS A 87 -6.63 0.94 -7.34
N LYS A 88 -7.69 1.20 -8.09
CA LYS A 88 -8.11 2.55 -8.48
C LYS A 88 -8.86 3.20 -7.32
N VAL A 89 -8.53 4.45 -7.02
CA VAL A 89 -9.20 5.26 -6.01
C VAL A 89 -10.40 5.96 -6.63
N GLY A 90 -11.57 5.81 -6.00
CA GLY A 90 -12.83 6.43 -6.36
C GLY A 90 -13.00 7.82 -5.74
N LYS A 91 -14.23 8.35 -5.80
CA LYS A 91 -14.52 9.74 -5.35
C LYS A 91 -14.59 9.88 -3.83
N ASN A 92 -14.85 8.78 -3.10
CA ASN A 92 -15.03 8.79 -1.65
C ASN A 92 -13.85 8.11 -0.94
N ASP A 93 -12.67 8.15 -1.56
CA ASP A 93 -11.48 7.40 -1.14
C ASP A 93 -11.69 5.88 -1.05
N ASP A 94 -12.76 5.37 -1.65
CA ASP A 94 -13.00 3.95 -1.85
C ASP A 94 -12.02 3.40 -2.89
N THR A 95 -11.59 2.15 -2.72
CA THR A 95 -10.63 1.53 -3.64
C THR A 95 -11.26 0.32 -4.32
N LYS A 96 -10.97 0.16 -5.61
CA LYS A 96 -11.40 -0.99 -6.40
C LYS A 96 -10.23 -1.57 -7.16
N ALA A 97 -9.96 -2.86 -6.97
CA ALA A 97 -8.94 -3.58 -7.73
C ALA A 97 -9.18 -3.46 -9.24
N ILE A 98 -8.11 -3.22 -9.98
CA ILE A 98 -8.16 -3.29 -11.44
C ILE A 98 -7.98 -4.75 -11.87
N ASP A 99 -8.65 -5.14 -12.96
CA ASP A 99 -8.60 -6.53 -13.43
C ASP A 99 -7.45 -6.78 -14.42
N LYS A 100 -6.84 -5.72 -14.94
CA LYS A 100 -5.72 -5.76 -15.88
C LYS A 100 -4.86 -4.50 -15.77
N LEU A 101 -3.57 -4.63 -16.07
CA LEU A 101 -2.71 -3.48 -16.26
C LEU A 101 -3.14 -2.68 -17.52
N PRO A 102 -2.96 -1.35 -17.51
CA PRO A 102 -2.89 -0.56 -18.74
C PRO A 102 -1.74 -1.04 -19.63
N ALA A 103 -1.74 -0.62 -20.89
CA ALA A 103 -0.67 -1.00 -21.81
C ALA A 103 0.68 -0.47 -21.34
N VAL A 104 1.66 -1.37 -21.21
CA VAL A 104 3.06 -1.07 -20.90
C VAL A 104 3.90 -1.68 -22.03
N THR A 105 4.74 -0.85 -22.63
CA THR A 105 5.63 -1.20 -23.76
C THR A 105 7.07 -0.79 -23.43
N ALA A 106 8.02 -1.19 -24.27
CA ALA A 106 9.42 -0.81 -24.11
C ALA A 106 9.65 0.73 -24.16
N GLU A 107 8.84 1.45 -24.95
CA GLU A 107 8.97 2.89 -25.16
C GLU A 107 8.11 3.74 -24.21
N GLU A 108 6.98 3.17 -23.76
CA GLU A 108 5.99 3.86 -22.94
C GLU A 108 5.56 2.99 -21.76
N GLY A 109 5.87 3.48 -20.56
CA GLY A 109 5.38 2.96 -19.29
C GLY A 109 4.12 3.69 -18.81
N VAL A 110 3.69 3.35 -17.61
CA VAL A 110 2.50 3.87 -16.97
C VAL A 110 2.88 4.62 -15.69
N LEU A 111 2.21 5.73 -15.43
CA LEU A 111 2.28 6.49 -14.19
C LEU A 111 0.90 6.57 -13.55
N PHE A 112 0.85 6.22 -12.27
CA PHE A 112 -0.31 6.39 -11.42
C PHE A 112 -0.02 7.46 -10.36
N ALA A 113 -0.86 8.49 -10.34
CA ALA A 113 -0.74 9.62 -9.43
C ALA A 113 -2.11 10.17 -9.07
N LYS A 114 -2.21 10.81 -7.89
CA LYS A 114 -3.45 11.43 -7.42
C LYS A 114 -3.94 12.51 -8.40
N GLU A 115 -3.03 13.41 -8.75
CA GLU A 115 -3.27 14.46 -9.74
C GLU A 115 -2.73 14.04 -11.11
N LYS A 116 -3.30 14.60 -12.18
CA LYS A 116 -2.81 14.38 -13.54
C LYS A 116 -1.37 14.92 -13.67
N VAL A 117 -0.49 14.11 -14.26
CA VAL A 117 0.87 14.50 -14.62
C VAL A 117 1.01 14.36 -16.13
N GLU A 118 1.42 15.43 -16.80
CA GLU A 118 1.58 15.45 -18.26
C GLU A 118 3.05 15.34 -18.65
N ASN A 119 3.32 14.68 -19.77
CA ASN A 119 4.68 14.55 -20.34
C ASN A 119 5.73 14.00 -19.36
N ALA A 120 5.30 13.14 -18.42
CA ALA A 120 6.18 12.52 -17.46
C ALA A 120 7.22 11.65 -18.17
N THR A 121 8.48 11.82 -17.81
CA THR A 121 9.57 10.94 -18.25
C THR A 121 10.40 10.51 -17.07
N LEU A 122 10.85 9.25 -17.08
CA LEU A 122 11.73 8.70 -16.06
C LEU A 122 12.89 7.98 -16.77
N ASP A 123 14.11 8.48 -16.57
CA ASP A 123 15.32 7.97 -17.21
C ASP A 123 15.20 7.78 -18.74
N GLY A 124 14.50 8.72 -19.39
CA GLY A 124 14.27 8.70 -20.85
C GLY A 124 13.06 7.87 -21.30
N ALA A 125 12.48 7.03 -20.43
CA ALA A 125 11.22 6.35 -20.71
C ALA A 125 10.04 7.32 -20.55
N LYS A 126 9.13 7.35 -21.53
CA LYS A 126 7.87 8.10 -21.42
C LYS A 126 6.93 7.37 -20.47
N LEU A 127 6.24 8.13 -19.63
CA LEU A 127 5.23 7.58 -18.73
C LEU A 127 3.86 8.19 -19.05
N LYS A 128 2.91 7.33 -19.40
CA LYS A 128 1.53 7.71 -19.64
C LYS A 128 0.76 7.73 -18.32
N TYR A 129 0.10 8.84 -18.04
CA TYR A 129 -0.79 8.95 -16.88
C TYR A 129 -2.04 8.08 -17.06
N GLU A 130 -2.27 7.13 -16.15
CA GLU A 130 -3.41 6.19 -16.18
C GLU A 130 -4.28 6.29 -14.92
N GLY A 131 -4.30 7.47 -14.30
CA GLY A 131 -5.22 7.79 -13.20
C GLY A 131 -4.65 7.58 -11.80
N ASN A 132 -5.54 7.75 -10.81
CA ASN A 132 -5.24 7.57 -9.40
C ASN A 132 -5.37 6.10 -8.99
N THR A 133 -4.32 5.33 -9.28
CA THR A 133 -4.18 3.93 -8.83
C THR A 133 -3.08 3.85 -7.78
N ILE A 134 -3.24 2.93 -6.83
CA ILE A 134 -2.36 2.73 -5.67
C ILE A 134 -2.12 1.24 -5.43
N ILE A 135 -1.09 0.92 -4.65
CA ILE A 135 -0.88 -0.41 -4.08
C ILE A 135 -1.63 -0.49 -2.75
N GLY A 136 -2.46 -1.52 -2.57
CA GLY A 136 -3.22 -1.75 -1.35
C GLY A 136 -4.48 -0.91 -1.25
N ASP A 137 -4.81 -0.52 -0.01
CA ASP A 137 -6.08 0.12 0.33
C ASP A 137 -5.92 1.62 0.64
N GLY A 138 -4.68 2.11 0.77
CA GLY A 138 -4.37 3.53 0.90
C GLY A 138 -3.08 3.91 0.17
N ARG A 139 -2.94 5.20 -0.21
CA ARG A 139 -1.67 5.69 -0.76
C ARG A 139 -0.64 5.73 0.36
N SER A 140 0.30 4.80 0.33
CA SER A 140 1.38 4.69 1.31
C SER A 140 2.74 4.63 0.62
N TYR A 141 3.78 5.04 1.36
CA TYR A 141 5.20 4.98 1.00
C TYR A 141 5.68 5.90 -0.14
N ALA A 142 4.93 6.01 -1.23
CA ALA A 142 5.24 6.86 -2.38
C ALA A 142 4.07 7.77 -2.79
N ASP A 143 4.41 8.91 -3.38
CA ASP A 143 3.42 9.85 -3.92
C ASP A 143 2.84 9.35 -5.23
N MET A 144 3.63 8.61 -6.01
CA MET A 144 3.29 8.08 -7.34
C MET A 144 3.81 6.65 -7.51
N PHE A 145 3.20 5.91 -8.43
CA PHE A 145 3.63 4.55 -8.79
C PHE A 145 3.85 4.50 -10.30
N ALA A 146 4.96 3.90 -10.74
CA ALA A 146 5.24 3.72 -12.16
C ALA A 146 5.45 2.25 -12.50
N ILE A 147 4.97 1.84 -13.67
CA ILE A 147 5.19 0.52 -14.24
C ILE A 147 5.85 0.70 -15.59
N VAL A 148 7.00 0.08 -15.78
CA VAL A 148 7.73 0.09 -17.06
C VAL A 148 7.95 -1.33 -17.55
N ASP A 149 8.31 -1.49 -18.82
CA ASP A 149 8.70 -2.79 -19.37
C ASP A 149 9.88 -3.40 -18.58
N ASP A 150 9.92 -4.72 -18.49
CA ASP A 150 10.92 -5.45 -17.71
C ASP A 150 12.36 -5.14 -18.17
N ALA A 151 12.60 -4.96 -19.46
CA ALA A 151 13.92 -4.60 -19.98
C ALA A 151 14.27 -3.14 -19.66
N THR A 152 13.28 -2.24 -19.72
CA THR A 152 13.45 -0.82 -19.37
C THR A 152 13.71 -0.64 -17.87
N TYR A 153 13.09 -1.46 -17.02
CA TYR A 153 13.24 -1.41 -15.57
C TYR A 153 14.70 -1.55 -15.10
N VAL A 154 15.50 -2.37 -15.79
CA VAL A 154 16.92 -2.58 -15.47
C VAL A 154 17.69 -1.25 -15.46
N ASN A 155 17.34 -0.33 -16.37
CA ASN A 155 18.04 0.94 -16.55
C ASN A 155 17.49 2.09 -15.69
N VAL A 156 16.35 1.89 -15.02
CA VAL A 156 15.78 2.91 -14.12
C VAL A 156 16.76 3.18 -12.97
N LYS A 157 17.00 4.46 -12.70
CA LYS A 157 17.80 4.93 -11.56
C LYS A 157 16.88 5.15 -10.37
N GLY A 158 17.33 4.71 -9.20
CA GLY A 158 16.59 4.86 -7.96
C GLY A 158 17.21 4.02 -6.86
N GLU A 159 16.84 4.32 -5.63
CA GLU A 159 17.21 3.50 -4.49
C GLU A 159 16.44 2.17 -4.56
N GLU A 160 17.14 1.04 -4.51
CA GLU A 160 16.49 -0.26 -4.47
C GLU A 160 15.73 -0.43 -3.14
N LYS A 161 14.45 -0.78 -3.25
CA LYS A 161 13.56 -1.06 -2.14
C LYS A 161 12.96 -2.45 -2.30
N SER A 162 12.65 -3.09 -1.18
CA SER A 162 11.88 -4.32 -1.13
C SER A 162 10.43 -4.01 -0.75
N VAL A 163 9.51 -4.60 -1.48
CA VAL A 163 8.08 -4.62 -1.16
C VAL A 163 7.67 -6.05 -0.83
N GLY A 164 7.41 -6.30 0.44
CA GLY A 164 6.96 -7.59 0.95
C GLY A 164 5.44 -7.67 0.97
N ILE A 165 4.88 -8.77 0.46
CA ILE A 165 3.45 -9.06 0.51
C ILE A 165 3.27 -10.32 1.33
N LEU A 166 2.67 -10.19 2.51
CA LEU A 166 2.46 -11.29 3.45
C LEU A 166 0.96 -11.59 3.54
N LYS A 167 0.57 -12.85 3.32
CA LYS A 167 -0.81 -13.33 3.47
C LYS A 167 -0.95 -14.16 4.74
N PHE A 168 -2.08 -13.99 5.43
CA PHE A 168 -2.39 -14.64 6.70
C PHE A 168 -3.74 -15.36 6.63
N ASP A 169 -3.93 -16.40 7.44
CA ASP A 169 -5.23 -17.09 7.58
C ASP A 169 -6.27 -16.22 8.31
N LYS A 170 -5.80 -15.30 9.15
CA LYS A 170 -6.60 -14.42 10.00
C LYS A 170 -6.16 -12.98 9.82
N ASP A 171 -6.97 -12.06 10.33
CA ASP A 171 -6.67 -10.64 10.32
C ASP A 171 -5.38 -10.34 11.11
N PRO A 172 -4.31 -9.86 10.45
CA PRO A 172 -3.02 -9.63 11.10
C PRO A 172 -2.98 -8.35 11.93
N SER A 173 -4.03 -7.53 11.95
CA SER A 173 -4.07 -6.25 12.69
C SER A 173 -3.75 -6.38 14.19
N LYS A 174 -4.07 -7.52 14.79
CA LYS A 174 -3.80 -7.79 16.21
C LYS A 174 -2.41 -8.38 16.47
N GLU A 175 -1.86 -9.07 15.48
CA GLU A 175 -0.58 -9.78 15.60
C GLU A 175 0.59 -8.88 15.14
N LEU A 176 0.30 -7.86 14.33
CA LEU A 176 1.25 -6.93 13.75
C LEU A 176 0.83 -5.47 14.00
N PRO A 177 0.88 -4.97 15.26
CA PRO A 177 0.53 -3.58 15.55
C PRO A 177 1.60 -2.63 14.98
N GLY A 178 1.48 -2.33 13.68
CA GLY A 178 2.45 -1.56 12.90
C GLY A 178 3.73 -2.36 12.69
N ALA A 179 4.16 -2.54 11.43
CA ALA A 179 5.43 -3.20 11.13
C ALA A 179 6.61 -2.32 11.56
N ASN A 180 6.85 -2.22 12.88
CA ASN A 180 7.93 -1.43 13.46
C ASN A 180 9.26 -2.01 13.00
N GLY A 181 10.03 -1.22 12.24
CA GLY A 181 11.31 -1.65 11.68
C GLY A 181 11.33 -1.71 10.15
N VAL A 182 10.21 -1.45 9.48
CA VAL A 182 10.19 -1.09 8.04
C VAL A 182 9.85 0.39 7.86
N GLU A 183 10.05 0.92 6.66
CA GLU A 183 9.83 2.33 6.36
C GLU A 183 8.33 2.68 6.23
N ALA A 184 7.52 1.72 5.76
CA ALA A 184 6.06 1.83 5.78
C ALA A 184 5.41 0.45 5.78
N SER A 185 4.16 0.38 6.23
CA SER A 185 3.32 -0.80 6.08
C SER A 185 1.85 -0.44 5.97
N GLN A 186 1.07 -1.34 5.37
CA GLN A 186 -0.39 -1.20 5.31
C GLN A 186 -1.07 -2.56 5.34
N LEU A 187 -2.18 -2.64 6.08
CA LEU A 187 -3.09 -3.77 6.03
C LEU A 187 -3.85 -3.75 4.71
N VAL A 188 -3.98 -4.92 4.09
CA VAL A 188 -4.63 -5.06 2.78
C VAL A 188 -5.53 -6.27 2.71
N LYS A 189 -6.47 -6.22 1.77
CA LYS A 189 -7.18 -7.42 1.29
C LYS A 189 -6.48 -8.01 0.08
N ILE A 190 -6.01 -9.25 0.22
CA ILE A 190 -5.41 -10.07 -0.85
C ILE A 190 -6.45 -11.07 -1.33
N LYS A 191 -6.58 -11.20 -2.66
CA LYS A 191 -7.45 -12.22 -3.27
C LYS A 191 -7.04 -13.62 -2.79
N LYS A 192 -8.04 -14.40 -2.34
CA LYS A 192 -7.82 -15.76 -1.83
C LYS A 192 -7.24 -16.67 -2.90
#